data_AF-A0A151WQW6-F1
#
_entry.id   AF-A0A151WQW6-F1
#
_cell.length_a   1.000
_cell.length_b   1.000
_cell.length_c   1.000
_cell.angle_alpha   90.00
_cell.angle_beta   90.00
_cell.angle_gamma   90.00
#
_symmetry.space_group_name_H-M   'P 1'
#
loop_
_entity.id
_entity.type
_entity.pdbx_description
1 polymer ?
#
loop_
_entity_poly.entity_id
_entity_poly.type
_entity_poly.pdbx_seq_one_letter_code
_entity_poly.pdbx_strand_id
1 'polypeptide(L)'
;MRRIPELPYFLYFNLFIKESIGFKVLALVTLRGDFDAIIECIPPLMIDFVCVTKLVNLAYRLEYIRKSIEQDKELALLEEDDKFYKNFTYCIQKHKDVLRFARCLDAIYTKAFFFEVGLIILAMTLSALQATTRTLNPHLAIRHASYITAQLLHLYIVCWLGQQVIDHSGRVYTSTYQGEWYESSAKSRKLLNMIMLRSISPCTLTVGKIMILSFPSFSAVKLDIIFFNCIHRRFFVYLRQS
;
A
#
# COMPACT_ATOMS: atom_id res chain seq x y z
N MET A 1 29.60 16.03 5.21
CA MET A 1 28.18 16.24 5.57
C MET A 1 27.49 17.05 4.49
N ARG A 2 26.88 16.39 3.50
CA ARG A 2 26.10 17.07 2.46
C ARG A 2 24.61 16.89 2.80
N ARG A 3 23.93 18.00 3.08
CA ARG A 3 22.52 18.08 3.47
C ARG A 3 21.66 17.66 2.27
N ILE A 4 20.88 16.60 2.43
CA ILE A 4 20.16 15.93 1.33
C ILE A 4 18.76 16.56 1.17
N PRO A 5 18.31 16.92 -0.05
CA PRO A 5 16.94 17.35 -0.30
C PRO A 5 16.04 16.12 -0.55
N GLU A 6 15.63 15.43 0.53
CA GLU A 6 14.68 14.28 0.44
C GLU A 6 13.26 14.65 0.91
N LEU A 7 12.97 15.96 1.00
CA LEU A 7 11.77 16.45 1.65
C LEU A 7 10.45 16.45 0.85
N PRO A 8 10.35 16.28 -0.49
CA PRO A 8 9.05 16.46 -1.14
C PRO A 8 8.11 15.28 -0.92
N TYR A 9 8.53 14.03 -1.15
CA TYR A 9 7.63 12.88 -1.11
C TYR A 9 7.04 12.60 0.28
N PHE A 10 7.82 12.78 1.35
CA PHE A 10 7.35 12.59 2.72
C PHE A 10 6.38 13.70 3.16
N LEU A 11 6.58 14.94 2.69
CA LEU A 11 5.65 16.05 2.92
C LEU A 11 4.37 15.86 2.11
N TYR A 12 4.43 15.57 0.81
CA TYR A 12 3.27 15.26 -0.02
C TYR A 12 2.49 14.08 0.53
N PHE A 13 3.18 13.05 1.03
CA PHE A 13 2.55 11.89 1.64
C PHE A 13 1.87 12.21 2.98
N ASN A 14 2.51 12.97 3.88
CA ASN A 14 1.87 13.43 5.11
C ASN A 14 0.71 14.40 4.83
N LEU A 15 0.83 15.24 3.80
CA LEU A 15 -0.25 16.09 3.33
C LEU A 15 -1.41 15.24 2.80
N PHE A 16 -1.12 14.20 2.01
CA PHE A 16 -2.12 13.33 1.41
C PHE A 16 -2.80 12.40 2.43
N ILE A 17 -2.06 11.92 3.43
CA ILE A 17 -2.62 11.21 4.59
C ILE A 17 -3.51 12.16 5.39
N LYS A 18 -3.08 13.40 5.63
CA LYS A 18 -3.91 14.42 6.30
C LYS A 18 -5.17 14.76 5.49
N GLU A 19 -5.07 14.86 4.17
CA GLU A 19 -6.19 15.08 3.25
C GLU A 19 -7.13 13.86 3.22
N SER A 20 -6.61 12.64 3.17
CA SER A 20 -7.40 11.40 3.20
C SER A 20 -8.11 11.18 4.53
N ILE A 21 -7.42 11.45 5.64
CA ILE A 21 -8.02 11.50 6.98
C ILE A 21 -9.05 12.63 7.04
N GLY A 22 -8.75 13.79 6.46
CA GLY A 22 -9.66 14.92 6.33
C GLY A 22 -10.94 14.55 5.59
N PHE A 23 -10.85 13.82 4.49
CA PHE A 23 -12.01 13.31 3.75
C PHE A 23 -12.80 12.27 4.54
N LYS A 24 -12.13 11.36 5.26
CA LYS A 24 -12.78 10.36 6.13
C LYS A 24 -13.46 11.02 7.36
N VAL A 25 -12.85 12.05 7.93
CA VAL A 25 -13.42 12.88 9.01
C VAL A 25 -14.55 13.76 8.49
N LEU A 26 -14.45 14.32 7.28
CA LEU A 26 -15.52 15.09 6.64
C LEU A 26 -16.71 14.20 6.27
N ALA A 27 -16.47 12.95 5.86
CA ALA A 27 -17.51 11.93 5.68
C ALA A 27 -18.22 11.59 7.02
N LEU A 28 -17.47 11.51 8.13
CA LEU A 28 -18.00 11.38 9.48
C LEU A 28 -18.78 12.63 9.95
N VAL A 29 -18.34 13.83 9.58
CA VAL A 29 -19.01 15.09 9.89
C VAL A 29 -20.27 15.29 9.05
N THR A 30 -20.34 14.74 7.84
CA THR A 30 -21.55 14.71 7.01
C THR A 30 -22.55 13.63 7.45
N LEU A 31 -22.11 12.65 8.23
CA LEU A 31 -22.94 11.64 8.95
C LEU A 31 -23.55 12.16 10.27
N ARG A 32 -23.47 13.46 10.55
CA ARG A 32 -23.97 14.07 11.79
C ARG A 32 -25.47 13.87 11.94
N GLY A 33 -25.87 12.83 12.67
CA GLY A 33 -27.26 12.47 12.95
C GLY A 33 -27.48 11.00 13.31
N ASP A 34 -26.66 10.07 12.80
CA ASP A 34 -26.76 8.63 13.07
C ASP A 34 -25.53 8.12 13.83
N PHE A 35 -25.57 8.14 15.16
CA PHE A 35 -24.46 7.67 16.02
C PHE A 35 -24.07 6.21 15.76
N ASP A 36 -25.02 5.35 15.39
CA ASP A 36 -24.78 3.94 15.10
C ASP A 36 -23.90 3.74 13.86
N ALA A 37 -24.15 4.52 12.80
CA ALA A 37 -23.35 4.45 11.56
C ALA A 37 -21.92 4.96 11.76
N ILE A 38 -21.73 5.92 12.67
CA ILE A 38 -20.42 6.44 13.05
C ILE A 38 -19.61 5.36 13.78
N ILE A 39 -20.23 4.66 14.73
CA ILE A 39 -19.57 3.61 15.53
C ILE A 39 -19.17 2.43 14.63
N GLU A 40 -19.98 2.04 13.65
CA GLU A 40 -19.65 0.97 12.69
C GLU A 40 -18.44 1.31 11.79
N CYS A 41 -18.18 2.59 11.52
CA CYS A 41 -17.08 3.01 10.63
C CYS A 41 -15.72 3.15 11.33
N ILE A 42 -15.67 3.24 12.67
CA ILE A 42 -14.42 3.46 13.41
C ILE A 42 -13.44 2.27 13.30
N PRO A 43 -13.86 0.99 13.46
CA PRO A 43 -12.92 -0.13 13.42
C PRO A 43 -12.19 -0.30 12.07
N PRO A 44 -12.86 -0.24 10.89
CA PRO A 44 -12.19 -0.26 9.59
C PRO A 44 -11.16 0.87 9.43
N LEU A 45 -11.53 2.09 9.83
CA LEU A 45 -10.64 3.26 9.77
C LEU A 45 -9.37 3.08 10.59
N MET A 46 -9.47 2.45 11.75
CA MET A 46 -8.32 2.18 12.61
C MET A 46 -7.40 1.10 12.03
N ILE A 47 -7.99 0.05 11.46
CA ILE A 47 -7.24 -1.02 10.78
C ILE A 47 -6.47 -0.44 9.59
N ASP A 48 -7.15 0.36 8.75
CA ASP A 48 -6.54 1.05 7.62
C ASP A 48 -5.35 1.92 8.03
N PHE A 49 -5.52 2.75 9.06
CA PHE A 49 -4.49 3.67 9.53
C PHE A 49 -3.22 2.92 9.99
N VAL A 50 -3.40 1.84 10.76
CA VAL A 50 -2.30 0.99 11.22
C VAL A 50 -1.62 0.31 10.04
N CYS A 51 -2.38 -0.24 9.10
CA CYS A 51 -1.85 -0.91 7.91
C CYS A 51 -1.05 0.04 7.01
N VAL A 52 -1.59 1.21 6.72
CA VAL A 52 -0.91 2.26 5.93
C VAL A 52 0.38 2.68 6.60
N THR A 53 0.38 2.93 7.91
CA THR A 53 1.60 3.29 8.66
C THR A 53 2.68 2.22 8.57
N LYS A 54 2.31 0.94 8.60
CA LYS A 54 3.26 -0.17 8.50
C LYS A 54 3.80 -0.34 7.07
N LEU A 55 2.98 -0.13 6.04
CA LEU A 55 3.41 -0.13 4.64
C LEU A 55 4.43 0.98 4.36
N VAL A 56 4.22 2.16 4.94
CA VAL A 56 5.16 3.27 4.84
C VAL A 56 6.49 2.93 5.50
N ASN A 57 6.45 2.35 6.71
CA ASN A 57 7.65 1.91 7.40
C ASN A 57 8.42 0.84 6.59
N LEU A 58 7.71 -0.06 5.91
CA LEU A 58 8.34 -1.03 5.00
C LEU A 58 9.04 -0.33 3.81
N ALA A 59 8.35 0.57 3.13
CA ALA A 59 8.91 1.32 1.99
C ALA A 59 10.15 2.13 2.42
N TYR A 60 10.08 2.80 3.57
CA TYR A 60 11.22 3.52 4.14
C TYR A 60 12.42 2.62 4.44
N ARG A 61 12.18 1.43 5.02
CA ARG A 61 13.27 0.47 5.31
C ARG A 61 13.91 -0.09 4.04
N LEU A 62 13.13 -0.30 2.99
CA LEU A 62 13.65 -0.72 1.68
C LEU A 62 14.56 0.37 1.08
N GLU A 63 14.12 1.63 1.10
CA GLU A 63 14.94 2.75 0.60
C GLU A 63 16.22 2.94 1.42
N TYR A 64 16.13 2.79 2.74
CA TYR A 64 17.30 2.85 3.62
C TYR A 64 18.34 1.77 3.26
N ILE A 65 17.90 0.52 3.04
CA ILE A 65 18.80 -0.57 2.64
C ILE A 65 19.46 -0.27 1.29
N ARG A 66 18.69 0.26 0.32
CA ARG A 66 19.24 0.64 -0.99
C ARG A 66 20.42 1.61 -0.83
N LYS A 67 20.22 2.66 -0.05
CA LYS A 67 21.27 3.67 0.22
C LYS A 67 22.45 3.09 1.00
N SER A 68 22.21 2.20 1.96
CA SER A 68 23.28 1.52 2.71
C SER A 68 24.15 0.66 1.79
N ILE A 69 23.55 -0.10 0.88
CA ILE A 69 24.29 -0.93 -0.10
C ILE A 69 25.13 -0.04 -1.03
N GLU A 70 24.57 1.10 -1.46
CA GLU A 70 25.26 2.05 -2.35
C GLU A 70 26.46 2.71 -1.64
N GLN A 71 26.31 3.10 -0.38
CA GLN A 71 27.41 3.63 0.44
C GLN A 71 28.50 2.59 0.74
N ASP A 72 28.10 1.38 1.14
CA ASP A 72 29.05 0.31 1.45
C ASP A 72 29.86 -0.08 0.22
N LYS A 73 29.27 -0.01 -0.97
CA LYS A 73 29.97 -0.23 -2.24
C LYS A 73 31.05 0.82 -2.52
N GLU A 74 30.81 2.10 -2.23
CA GLU A 74 31.87 3.12 -2.34
C GLU A 74 32.99 2.90 -1.31
N LEU A 75 32.65 2.48 -0.08
CA LEU A 75 33.66 2.12 0.92
C LEU A 75 34.47 0.87 0.56
N ALA A 76 33.87 -0.08 -0.18
CA ALA A 76 34.54 -1.30 -0.66
C ALA A 76 35.79 -1.01 -1.49
N LEU A 77 35.79 0.12 -2.21
CA LEU A 77 36.90 0.56 -3.05
C LEU A 77 38.05 1.18 -2.24
N LEU A 78 37.83 1.49 -0.95
CA LEU A 78 38.75 2.30 -0.13
C LEU A 78 39.24 1.61 1.15
N GLU A 79 38.52 0.63 1.71
CA GLU A 79 38.83 0.00 3.01
C GLU A 79 39.35 -1.46 2.93
N GLU A 80 40.04 -1.90 3.99
CA GLU A 80 40.47 -3.29 4.20
C GLU A 80 39.29 -4.29 4.27
N ASP A 81 39.52 -5.47 3.70
CA ASP A 81 38.52 -6.52 3.37
C ASP A 81 37.64 -6.97 4.55
N ASP A 82 38.14 -6.88 5.80
CA ASP A 82 37.47 -7.42 6.99
C ASP A 82 36.37 -6.49 7.55
N LYS A 83 36.55 -5.16 7.45
CA LYS A 83 35.54 -4.17 7.88
C LYS A 83 34.42 -4.06 6.84
N PHE A 84 34.78 -4.09 5.56
CA PHE A 84 33.84 -4.17 4.46
C PHE A 84 32.94 -5.41 4.55
N TYR A 85 33.51 -6.58 4.83
CA TYR A 85 32.75 -7.82 5.02
C TYR A 85 31.74 -7.74 6.18
N LYS A 86 32.10 -7.11 7.31
CA LYS A 86 31.19 -6.91 8.46
C LYS A 86 30.01 -5.99 8.13
N ASN A 87 30.24 -4.88 7.42
CA ASN A 87 29.16 -4.00 6.98
C ASN A 87 28.23 -4.71 5.99
N PHE A 88 28.80 -5.47 5.07
CA PHE A 88 28.03 -6.18 4.06
C PHE A 88 27.14 -7.28 4.66
N THR A 89 27.68 -8.06 5.60
CA THR A 89 26.91 -9.08 6.33
C THR A 89 25.78 -8.45 7.16
N TYR A 90 26.01 -7.28 7.74
CA TYR A 90 24.96 -6.50 8.42
C TYR A 90 23.83 -6.08 7.45
N CYS A 91 24.18 -5.58 6.26
CA CYS A 91 23.21 -5.22 5.22
C CYS A 91 22.35 -6.40 4.76
N ILE A 92 22.95 -7.59 4.59
CA ILE A 92 22.21 -8.82 4.26
C ILE A 92 21.21 -9.18 5.35
N GLN A 93 21.63 -9.09 6.61
CA GLN A 93 20.77 -9.40 7.75
C GLN A 93 19.56 -8.46 7.77
N LYS A 94 19.80 -7.15 7.55
CA LYS A 94 18.72 -6.15 7.44
C LYS A 94 17.80 -6.39 6.25
N HIS A 95 18.33 -6.75 5.09
CA HIS A 95 17.52 -7.10 3.92
C HIS A 95 16.63 -8.31 4.21
N LYS A 96 17.16 -9.35 4.85
CA LYS A 96 16.36 -10.50 5.32
C LYS A 96 15.25 -10.08 6.29
N ASP A 97 15.54 -9.22 7.25
CA ASP A 97 14.55 -8.73 8.22
C ASP A 97 13.42 -7.95 7.54
N VAL A 98 13.75 -7.10 6.56
CA VAL A 98 12.77 -6.34 5.80
C VAL A 98 11.89 -7.24 4.94
N LEU A 99 12.48 -8.25 4.29
CA LEU A 99 11.70 -9.26 3.57
C LEU A 99 10.81 -10.10 4.48
N ARG A 100 11.23 -10.35 5.73
CA ARG A 100 10.39 -11.03 6.73
C ARG A 100 9.25 -10.12 7.18
N PHE A 101 9.53 -8.84 7.39
CA PHE A 101 8.52 -7.84 7.74
C PHE A 101 7.49 -7.68 6.63
N ALA A 102 7.90 -7.62 5.37
CA ALA A 102 7.00 -7.57 4.23
C ALA A 102 6.06 -8.78 4.16
N ARG A 103 6.59 -9.99 4.36
CA ARG A 103 5.77 -11.23 4.41
C ARG A 103 4.78 -11.23 5.57
N CYS A 104 5.18 -10.70 6.73
CA CYS A 104 4.28 -10.55 7.87
C CYS A 104 3.15 -9.56 7.53
N LEU A 105 3.49 -8.44 6.89
CA LEU A 105 2.51 -7.45 6.44
C LEU A 105 1.54 -8.01 5.41
N ASP A 106 2.03 -8.75 4.42
CA ASP A 106 1.20 -9.43 3.42
C ASP A 106 0.15 -10.35 4.06
N ALA A 107 0.57 -11.14 5.06
CA ALA A 107 -0.32 -12.03 5.80
C ALA A 107 -1.35 -11.27 6.67
N ILE A 108 -0.92 -10.19 7.33
CA ILE A 108 -1.83 -9.33 8.11
C ILE A 108 -2.83 -8.65 7.18
N TYR A 109 -2.37 -8.14 6.03
CA TYR A 109 -3.19 -7.42 5.07
C TYR A 109 -4.23 -8.32 4.43
N THR A 110 -3.85 -9.55 4.07
CA THR A 110 -4.79 -10.57 3.60
C THR A 110 -5.91 -10.84 4.61
N LYS A 111 -5.60 -10.94 5.90
CA LYS A 111 -6.60 -11.16 6.95
C LYS A 111 -7.47 -9.91 7.15
N ALA A 112 -6.84 -8.74 7.30
CA ALA A 112 -7.53 -7.47 7.51
C ALA A 112 -8.52 -7.19 6.37
N PHE A 113 -8.08 -7.35 5.12
CA PHE A 113 -8.92 -7.18 3.95
C PHE A 113 -10.13 -8.12 3.95
N PHE A 114 -9.95 -9.38 4.36
CA PHE A 114 -11.07 -10.33 4.44
C PHE A 114 -12.15 -9.86 5.44
N PHE A 115 -11.72 -9.39 6.62
CA PHE A 115 -12.64 -8.81 7.61
C PHE A 115 -13.28 -7.51 7.13
N GLU A 116 -12.49 -6.63 6.49
CA GLU A 116 -12.96 -5.35 5.96
C GLU A 116 -14.04 -5.53 4.90
N VAL A 117 -13.81 -6.41 3.91
CA VAL A 117 -14.80 -6.73 2.87
C VAL A 117 -16.08 -7.31 3.48
N GLY A 118 -15.94 -8.20 4.48
CA GLY A 118 -17.10 -8.74 5.20
C GLY A 118 -17.94 -7.65 5.88
N LEU A 119 -17.29 -6.72 6.58
CA LEU A 119 -17.97 -5.59 7.22
C LEU A 119 -18.63 -4.65 6.19
N ILE A 120 -17.96 -4.37 5.07
CA ILE A 120 -18.52 -3.55 3.99
C ILE A 120 -19.77 -4.20 3.40
N ILE A 121 -19.75 -5.50 3.12
CA ILE A 121 -20.91 -6.23 2.58
C ILE A 121 -22.09 -6.18 3.56
N LEU A 122 -21.84 -6.40 4.85
CA LEU A 122 -22.88 -6.31 5.88
C LEU A 122 -23.47 -4.89 5.95
N ALA A 123 -22.63 -3.87 6.01
CA ALA A 123 -23.06 -2.46 6.06
C ALA A 123 -23.87 -2.06 4.81
N MET A 124 -23.45 -2.51 3.63
CA MET A 124 -24.17 -2.27 2.38
C MET A 124 -25.53 -2.97 2.36
N THR A 125 -25.61 -4.20 2.88
CA THR A 125 -26.86 -4.96 2.97
C THR A 125 -27.85 -4.29 3.93
N LEU A 126 -27.38 -3.85 5.10
CA LEU A 126 -28.19 -3.09 6.07
C LEU A 126 -28.68 -1.76 5.49
N SER A 127 -27.80 -1.05 4.78
CA SER A 127 -28.15 0.21 4.10
C SER A 127 -29.21 0.00 3.01
N ALA A 128 -29.12 -1.09 2.23
CA ALA A 128 -30.10 -1.44 1.21
C ALA A 128 -31.48 -1.77 1.82
N LEU A 129 -31.52 -2.49 2.95
CA LEU A 129 -32.75 -2.76 3.68
C LEU A 129 -33.40 -1.47 4.21
N GLN A 130 -32.60 -0.55 4.75
CA GLN A 130 -33.07 0.78 5.18
C GLN A 130 -33.58 1.64 4.01
N ALA A 131 -32.95 1.53 2.84
CA ALA A 131 -33.39 2.23 1.63
C ALA A 131 -34.72 1.69 1.06
N THR A 132 -35.07 0.43 1.36
CA THR A 132 -36.35 -0.16 0.93
C THR A 132 -37.51 0.30 1.81
N THR A 133 -37.23 0.66 3.07
CA THR A 133 -38.24 1.13 4.05
C THR A 133 -38.42 2.64 4.09
N ARG A 134 -37.48 3.43 3.53
CA ARG A 134 -37.54 4.90 3.46
C ARG A 134 -37.52 5.39 2.01
N THR A 135 -38.34 6.40 1.69
CA THR A 135 -38.32 7.07 0.38
C THR A 135 -36.94 7.66 0.07
N LEU A 136 -36.46 7.48 -1.17
CA LEU A 136 -35.13 7.87 -1.62
C LEU A 136 -34.88 9.38 -1.40
N ASN A 137 -34.15 9.72 -0.34
CA ASN A 137 -33.82 11.10 0.00
C ASN A 137 -32.52 11.52 -0.71
N PRO A 138 -32.42 12.76 -1.22
CA PRO A 138 -31.20 13.27 -1.86
C PRO A 138 -29.98 13.24 -0.91
N HIS A 139 -30.22 13.39 0.39
CA HIS A 139 -29.18 13.28 1.42
C HIS A 139 -28.55 11.87 1.49
N LEU A 140 -29.35 10.82 1.31
CA LEU A 140 -28.88 9.43 1.31
C LEU A 140 -28.02 9.14 0.08
N ALA A 141 -28.39 9.68 -1.09
CA ALA A 141 -27.59 9.56 -2.31
C ALA A 141 -26.21 10.23 -2.18
N ILE A 142 -26.16 11.44 -1.60
CA ILE A 142 -24.89 12.15 -1.35
C ILE A 142 -24.00 11.36 -0.38
N ARG A 143 -24.59 10.77 0.67
CA ARG A 143 -23.89 9.92 1.64
C ARG A 143 -23.30 8.66 1.00
N HIS A 144 -24.04 7.98 0.12
CA HIS A 144 -23.50 6.83 -0.61
C HIS A 144 -22.39 7.22 -1.59
N ALA A 145 -22.55 8.33 -2.29
CA ALA A 145 -21.52 8.85 -3.18
C ALA A 145 -20.23 9.19 -2.42
N SER A 146 -20.32 9.88 -1.28
CA SER A 146 -19.14 10.22 -0.47
C SER A 146 -18.42 8.98 0.06
N TYR A 147 -19.17 7.96 0.48
CA TYR A 147 -18.61 6.68 0.92
C TYR A 147 -17.84 5.95 -0.19
N ILE A 148 -18.42 5.84 -1.38
CA ILE A 148 -17.77 5.20 -2.53
C ILE A 148 -16.50 5.96 -2.92
N THR A 149 -16.55 7.31 -2.95
CA THR A 149 -15.37 8.14 -3.23
C THR A 149 -14.28 7.94 -2.19
N ALA A 150 -14.63 7.88 -0.90
CA ALA A 150 -13.67 7.64 0.17
C ALA A 150 -12.99 6.28 0.04
N GLN A 151 -13.74 5.22 -0.32
CA GLN A 151 -13.16 3.89 -0.52
C GLN A 151 -12.28 3.79 -1.77
N LEU A 152 -12.64 4.47 -2.86
CA LEU A 152 -11.79 4.54 -4.05
C LEU A 152 -10.47 5.27 -3.77
N LEU A 153 -10.50 6.35 -2.99
CA LEU A 153 -9.30 7.06 -2.55
C LEU A 153 -8.43 6.18 -1.65
N HIS A 154 -9.05 5.43 -0.74
CA HIS A 154 -8.34 4.49 0.12
C HIS A 154 -7.63 3.41 -0.70
N LEU A 155 -8.33 2.74 -1.62
CA LEU A 155 -7.75 1.73 -2.50
C LEU A 155 -6.61 2.30 -3.34
N TYR A 156 -6.76 3.52 -3.86
CA TYR A 156 -5.70 4.21 -4.60
C TYR A 156 -4.42 4.39 -3.75
N ILE A 157 -4.56 4.85 -2.49
CA ILE A 157 -3.42 5.01 -1.57
C ILE A 157 -2.70 3.68 -1.35
N VAL A 158 -3.45 2.60 -1.09
CA VAL A 158 -2.86 1.29 -0.83
C VAL A 158 -2.14 0.78 -2.08
N CYS A 159 -2.77 0.86 -3.26
CA CYS A 159 -2.15 0.45 -4.52
C CYS A 159 -0.91 1.28 -4.85
N TRP A 160 -0.92 2.58 -4.56
CA TRP A 160 0.26 3.45 -4.68
C TRP A 160 1.41 2.99 -3.78
N LEU A 161 1.11 2.69 -2.51
CA LEU A 161 2.11 2.19 -1.55
C LEU A 161 2.64 0.81 -1.94
N GLY A 162 1.77 -0.09 -2.40
CA GLY A 162 2.15 -1.39 -2.93
C GLY A 162 3.10 -1.27 -4.12
N GLN A 163 2.79 -0.36 -5.06
CA GLN A 163 3.66 -0.07 -6.19
C GLN A 163 5.03 0.47 -5.74
N GLN A 164 5.06 1.38 -4.77
CA GLN A 164 6.33 1.88 -4.23
C GLN A 164 7.19 0.76 -3.65
N VAL A 165 6.59 -0.18 -2.90
CA VAL A 165 7.32 -1.34 -2.36
C VAL A 165 7.91 -2.20 -3.48
N ILE A 166 7.13 -2.45 -4.55
CA ILE A 166 7.59 -3.19 -5.74
C ILE A 166 8.77 -2.46 -6.38
N ASP A 167 8.61 -1.17 -6.68
CA ASP A 167 9.63 -0.37 -7.36
C ASP A 167 10.92 -0.27 -6.53
N HIS A 168 10.82 -0.02 -5.23
CA HIS A 168 11.99 0.10 -4.34
C HIS A 168 12.70 -1.24 -4.19
N SER A 169 11.96 -2.34 -4.09
CA SER A 169 12.56 -3.68 -4.01
C SER A 169 13.25 -4.09 -5.31
N GLY A 170 12.69 -3.74 -6.47
CA GLY A 170 13.30 -3.98 -7.78
C GLY A 170 14.57 -3.14 -7.99
N ARG A 171 14.59 -1.91 -7.47
CA ARG A 171 15.78 -1.03 -7.55
C ARG A 171 17.00 -1.59 -6.83
N VAL A 172 16.80 -2.38 -5.76
CA VAL A 172 17.91 -3.06 -5.06
C VAL A 172 18.65 -4.01 -6.00
N TYR A 173 17.91 -4.74 -6.84
CA TYR A 173 18.52 -5.61 -7.86
C TYR A 173 19.31 -4.80 -8.88
N THR A 174 18.69 -3.77 -9.47
CA THR A 174 19.33 -2.97 -10.53
C THR A 174 20.56 -2.23 -10.01
N SER A 175 20.52 -1.66 -8.81
CA SER A 175 21.66 -0.94 -8.22
C SER A 175 22.83 -1.86 -7.87
N THR A 176 22.53 -3.08 -7.41
CA THR A 176 23.56 -4.09 -7.12
C THR A 176 24.19 -4.60 -8.43
N TYR A 177 23.36 -4.84 -9.45
CA TYR A 177 23.79 -5.34 -10.75
C TYR A 177 24.64 -4.34 -11.54
N GLN A 178 24.26 -3.06 -11.53
CA GLN A 178 25.01 -1.96 -12.15
C GLN A 178 26.33 -1.65 -11.43
N GLY A 179 26.64 -2.34 -10.33
CA GLY A 179 27.90 -2.17 -9.66
C GLY A 179 29.05 -2.97 -10.22
N GLU A 180 30.27 -2.50 -9.91
CA GLU A 180 31.53 -3.18 -10.20
C GLU A 180 31.74 -4.37 -9.22
N TRP A 181 30.71 -5.19 -9.04
CA TRP A 181 30.72 -6.35 -8.13
C TRP A 181 31.77 -7.39 -8.53
N TYR A 182 32.19 -7.38 -9.79
CA TYR A 182 33.23 -8.25 -10.34
C TYR A 182 34.64 -7.87 -9.88
N GLU A 183 34.86 -6.61 -9.50
CA GLU A 183 36.14 -6.12 -8.95
C GLU A 183 36.25 -6.35 -7.44
N SER A 184 35.13 -6.67 -6.78
CA SER A 184 35.09 -6.93 -5.34
C SER A 184 35.83 -8.23 -4.96
N SER A 185 36.26 -8.32 -3.70
CA SER A 185 36.89 -9.52 -3.14
C SER A 185 36.02 -10.77 -3.28
N ALA A 186 36.64 -11.96 -3.34
CA ALA A 186 35.94 -13.22 -3.61
C ALA A 186 34.83 -13.53 -2.59
N LYS A 187 35.03 -13.18 -1.31
CA LYS A 187 34.04 -13.35 -0.25
C LYS A 187 32.84 -12.43 -0.46
N SER A 188 33.08 -11.14 -0.75
CA SER A 188 32.05 -10.13 -0.96
C SER A 188 31.26 -10.36 -2.24
N ARG A 189 31.94 -10.82 -3.31
CA ARG A 189 31.31 -11.21 -4.58
C ARG A 189 30.27 -12.32 -4.40
N LYS A 190 30.57 -13.32 -3.58
CA LYS A 190 29.63 -14.41 -3.26
C LYS A 190 28.37 -13.88 -2.56
N LEU A 191 28.54 -12.92 -1.66
CA LEU A 191 27.44 -12.30 -0.93
C LEU A 191 26.58 -11.37 -1.82
N LEU A 192 27.22 -10.56 -2.67
CA LEU A 192 26.55 -9.73 -3.68
C LEU A 192 25.69 -10.59 -4.63
N ASN A 193 26.23 -11.72 -5.09
CA ASN A 193 25.48 -12.67 -5.91
C ASN A 193 24.25 -13.24 -5.19
N MET A 194 24.35 -13.55 -3.89
CA MET A 194 23.18 -14.00 -3.12
C MET A 194 22.09 -12.92 -3.03
N ILE A 195 22.46 -11.66 -2.81
CA ILE A 195 21.51 -10.54 -2.77
C ILE A 195 20.87 -10.33 -4.14
N MET A 196 21.66 -10.34 -5.22
CA MET A 196 21.15 -10.22 -6.59
C MET A 196 20.15 -11.33 -6.88
N LEU A 197 20.53 -12.60 -6.68
CA LEU A 197 19.64 -13.74 -6.89
C LEU A 197 18.35 -13.63 -6.08
N ARG A 198 18.42 -13.15 -4.83
CA ARG A 198 17.23 -12.97 -4.00
C ARG A 198 16.33 -11.82 -4.47
N SER A 199 16.94 -10.76 -4.99
CA SER A 199 16.26 -9.51 -5.38
C SER A 199 15.72 -9.53 -6.81
N ILE A 200 16.03 -10.57 -7.61
CA ILE A 200 15.43 -10.79 -8.94
C ILE A 200 13.89 -10.76 -8.86
N SER A 201 13.32 -11.34 -7.80
CA SER A 201 11.90 -11.25 -7.54
C SER A 201 11.64 -10.03 -6.65
N PRO A 202 10.96 -8.99 -7.15
CA PRO A 202 10.58 -7.85 -6.33
C PRO A 202 9.64 -8.31 -5.20
N CYS A 203 9.64 -7.55 -4.12
CA CYS A 203 8.74 -7.72 -3.01
C CYS A 203 7.35 -7.24 -3.42
N THR A 204 6.44 -8.17 -3.69
CA THR A 204 5.04 -7.89 -4.02
C THR A 204 4.16 -8.09 -2.80
N LEU A 205 3.24 -7.16 -2.57
CA LEU A 205 2.17 -7.33 -1.59
C LEU A 205 0.90 -7.75 -2.32
N THR A 206 0.21 -8.73 -1.77
CA THR A 206 -0.99 -9.32 -2.34
C THR A 206 -2.16 -9.22 -1.38
N VAL A 207 -3.34 -9.08 -1.95
CA VAL A 207 -4.62 -9.11 -1.25
C VAL A 207 -5.21 -10.50 -1.45
N GLY A 208 -5.23 -11.30 -0.39
CA GLY A 208 -5.83 -12.64 -0.43
C GLY A 208 -5.16 -13.62 -1.39
N LYS A 209 -3.94 -13.31 -1.87
CA LYS A 209 -3.28 -13.98 -3.02
C LYS A 209 -4.05 -13.90 -4.34
N ILE A 210 -5.10 -13.08 -4.41
CA ILE A 210 -5.96 -12.95 -5.59
C ILE A 210 -5.50 -11.76 -6.44
N MET A 211 -5.05 -10.68 -5.78
CA MET A 211 -4.68 -9.43 -6.44
C MET A 211 -3.37 -8.88 -5.90
N ILE A 212 -2.51 -8.35 -6.77
CA ILE A 212 -1.27 -7.66 -6.39
C ILE A 212 -1.59 -6.18 -6.14
N LEU A 213 -1.09 -5.60 -5.05
CA LEU A 213 -1.26 -4.16 -4.78
C LEU A 213 -0.41 -3.33 -5.75
N SER A 214 -1.03 -2.88 -6.84
CA SER A 214 -0.37 -2.17 -7.95
C SER A 214 -1.34 -1.25 -8.69
N PHE A 215 -0.83 -0.31 -9.51
CA PHE A 215 -1.70 0.55 -10.34
C PHE A 215 -2.56 -0.21 -11.36
N PRO A 216 -2.06 -1.26 -12.04
CA PRO A 216 -2.89 -2.07 -12.92
C PRO A 216 -4.11 -2.65 -12.19
N SER A 217 -3.91 -3.12 -10.96
CA SER A 217 -5.00 -3.66 -10.15
C SER A 217 -6.00 -2.60 -9.70
N PHE A 218 -5.55 -1.38 -9.36
CA PHE A 218 -6.46 -0.26 -9.11
C PHE A 218 -7.32 0.09 -10.33
N SER A 219 -6.72 0.12 -11.53
CA SER A 219 -7.43 0.39 -12.77
C SER A 219 -8.52 -0.65 -13.05
N ALA A 220 -8.21 -1.94 -12.84
CA ALA A 220 -9.16 -3.03 -12.98
C ALA A 220 -10.38 -2.86 -12.06
N VAL A 221 -10.15 -2.63 -10.75
CA VAL A 221 -11.24 -2.44 -9.79
C VAL A 221 -12.10 -1.23 -10.13
N LYS A 222 -11.49 -0.12 -10.57
CA LYS A 222 -12.23 1.07 -10.99
C LYS A 222 -13.14 0.77 -12.18
N LEU A 223 -12.67 0.01 -13.17
CA LEU A 223 -13.45 -0.40 -14.33
C LEU A 223 -14.63 -1.29 -13.92
N ASP A 224 -14.40 -2.25 -13.03
CA ASP A 224 -15.44 -3.15 -12.52
C ASP A 224 -16.57 -2.37 -11.83
N ILE A 225 -16.22 -1.38 -11.00
CA ILE A 225 -17.19 -0.51 -10.32
C ILE A 225 -18.00 0.31 -11.34
N ILE A 226 -17.35 0.88 -12.36
CA ILE A 226 -18.04 1.65 -13.41
C ILE A 226 -19.00 0.74 -14.19
N PHE A 227 -18.54 -0.45 -14.57
CA PHE A 227 -19.32 -1.42 -15.32
C PHE A 227 -20.55 -1.89 -14.52
N PHE A 228 -20.37 -2.22 -13.24
CA PHE A 228 -21.46 -2.58 -12.34
C PHE A 228 -22.50 -1.47 -12.21
N ASN A 229 -22.06 -0.21 -12.01
CA ASN A 229 -22.96 0.95 -11.94
C ASN A 229 -23.73 1.16 -13.25
N CYS A 230 -23.08 0.98 -14.41
CA CYS A 230 -23.71 1.06 -15.71
C CYS A 230 -24.80 -0.01 -15.90
N ILE A 231 -24.53 -1.26 -15.51
CA ILE A 231 -25.52 -2.34 -15.57
C ILE A 231 -26.69 -2.04 -14.64
N HIS A 232 -26.42 -1.67 -13.40
CA HIS A 232 -27.46 -1.38 -12.41
C HIS A 232 -28.38 -0.25 -12.88
N ARG A 233 -27.81 0.84 -13.42
CA ARG A 233 -28.59 1.95 -13.99
C ARG A 233 -29.44 1.51 -15.17
N ARG A 234 -28.92 0.66 -16.05
CA ARG A 234 -29.64 0.15 -17.23
C ARG A 234 -30.78 -0.79 -16.85
N PHE A 235 -30.57 -1.65 -15.85
CA PHE A 235 -31.59 -2.53 -15.30
C PHE A 235 -32.75 -1.76 -14.64
N PHE A 236 -32.42 -0.71 -13.87
CA PHE A 236 -33.44 0.16 -13.27
C PHE A 236 -34.26 0.96 -14.30
N VAL A 237 -33.62 1.41 -15.38
CA VAL A 237 -34.33 2.07 -16.50
C VAL A 237 -35.27 1.09 -17.20
N TYR A 238 -34.84 -0.17 -17.37
CA TYR A 238 -35.66 -1.21 -17.98
C TYR A 238 -36.91 -1.54 -17.13
N LEU A 239 -36.73 -1.72 -15.82
CA LEU A 239 -37.84 -1.97 -14.88
C LEU A 239 -38.82 -0.79 -14.74
N ARG A 240 -38.41 0.43 -15.10
CA ARG A 240 -39.28 1.61 -15.08
C ARG A 240 -40.15 1.72 -16.34
N GLN A 241 -39.80 1.00 -17.40
CA GLN A 241 -40.52 1.00 -18.69
C GLN A 241 -41.48 -0.20 -18.85
N SER A 242 -41.42 -1.18 -17.96
CA SER A 242 -42.33 -2.34 -17.85
C SER A 242 -43.39 -2.12 -16.79
#